data_AF-A0A0D2M6C9-F1
#
_entry.id   AF-A0A0D2M6C9-F1
#
_cell.length_a   1.000
_cell.length_b   1.000
_cell.length_c   1.000
_cell.angle_alpha   90.00
_cell.angle_beta   90.00
_cell.angle_gamma   90.00
#
_symmetry.space_group_name_H-M   'P 1'
#
loop_
_entity.id
_entity.type
_entity.pdbx_description
1 polymer ?
#
loop_
_entity_poly.entity_id
_entity_poly.type
_entity_poly.pdbx_seq_one_letter_code
_entity_poly.pdbx_strand_id
1 'polypeptide(L)'
;MLLYVRGLPSSYEPYFAGKKRRSVLMFQGRFKRPVGVNDLVTGMEYDRPYKNLRGCWIMEKVVLAFAKRVVSAMETGDMASEPFITFHLLPLAHVVNVSLPGEEPPIDQAPEDLRLWDPTLSTRSGEPMPSESRRRHFMAERNRRARTFSTEHVWTFCIWQQVIDYAGYYLDLLVQNYDVIQHMDGQPLQAMMKDKASGKYLFNFLYWNKKLLEGTARQRALEEEEAARKL
;
A
#
# COMPACT_ATOMS: atom_id res chain seq x y z
N MET A 1 -5.68 -14.34 5.08
CA MET A 1 -5.58 -12.98 4.49
C MET A 1 -6.98 -12.53 4.12
N LEU A 2 -7.30 -11.26 4.35
CA LEU A 2 -8.58 -10.63 4.01
C LEU A 2 -8.32 -9.33 3.25
N LEU A 3 -9.13 -9.06 2.24
CA LEU A 3 -9.10 -7.83 1.46
C LEU A 3 -10.54 -7.33 1.33
N TYR A 4 -10.81 -6.15 1.88
CA TYR A 4 -12.08 -5.48 1.67
C TYR A 4 -11.84 -4.19 0.90
N VAL A 5 -12.66 -3.98 -0.11
CA VAL A 5 -12.71 -2.78 -0.93
C VAL A 5 -14.14 -2.27 -0.85
N ARG A 6 -14.31 -0.96 -0.66
CA ARG A 6 -15.62 -0.31 -0.60
C ARG A 6 -16.18 -0.07 -2.00
N GLY A 7 -17.50 -0.12 -2.15
CA GLY A 7 -18.18 0.23 -3.41
C GLY A 7 -18.16 -0.87 -4.48
N LEU A 8 -17.85 -2.11 -4.10
CA LEU A 8 -17.98 -3.30 -4.94
C LEU A 8 -19.18 -4.14 -4.49
N PRO A 9 -19.78 -4.97 -5.36
CA PRO A 9 -20.85 -5.89 -4.95
C PRO A 9 -20.44 -6.86 -3.82
N SER A 10 -19.14 -7.18 -3.73
CA SER A 10 -18.56 -8.04 -2.70
C SER A 10 -18.05 -7.28 -1.47
N SER A 11 -18.37 -5.98 -1.33
CA SER A 11 -17.93 -5.16 -0.20
C SER A 11 -18.52 -5.65 1.13
N TYR A 12 -17.68 -5.71 2.16
CA TYR A 12 -18.13 -5.92 3.54
C TYR A 12 -18.41 -4.58 4.22
N GLU A 13 -19.59 -4.01 3.97
CA GLU A 13 -20.00 -2.68 4.46
C GLU A 13 -19.88 -2.47 5.98
N PRO A 14 -20.16 -3.47 6.86
CA PRO A 14 -19.97 -3.29 8.30
C PRO A 14 -18.56 -2.86 8.70
N TYR A 15 -17.53 -3.25 7.93
CA TYR A 15 -16.16 -2.81 8.20
C TYR A 15 -15.97 -1.30 8.00
N PHE A 16 -16.65 -0.73 6.99
CA PHE A 16 -16.50 0.66 6.55
C PHE A 16 -17.50 1.62 7.21
N ALA A 17 -18.53 1.10 7.89
CA ALA A 17 -19.54 1.91 8.58
C ALA A 17 -18.89 2.96 9.51
N GLY A 18 -19.25 4.23 9.30
CA GLY A 18 -18.73 5.38 10.06
C GLY A 18 -17.26 5.75 9.79
N LYS A 19 -16.57 5.09 8.85
CA LYS A 19 -15.15 5.29 8.55
C LYS A 19 -14.95 5.87 7.15
N LYS A 20 -13.90 6.68 7.01
CA LYS A 20 -13.44 7.21 5.69
C LYS A 20 -12.65 6.19 4.86
N ARG A 21 -12.39 5.00 5.40
CA ARG A 21 -11.59 3.96 4.74
C ARG A 21 -12.27 3.52 3.44
N ARG A 22 -11.46 3.35 2.38
CA ARG A 22 -11.88 2.84 1.07
C ARG A 22 -11.44 1.41 0.83
N SER A 23 -10.33 1.00 1.43
CA SER A 23 -9.94 -0.41 1.47
C SER A 23 -9.18 -0.76 2.74
N VAL A 24 -9.16 -2.05 3.04
CA VAL A 24 -8.27 -2.65 4.02
C VAL A 24 -7.69 -3.95 3.46
N LEU A 25 -6.41 -4.15 3.72
CA LEU A 25 -5.69 -5.39 3.50
C LEU A 25 -5.19 -5.90 4.84
N MET A 26 -5.53 -7.14 5.17
CA MET A 26 -5.10 -7.81 6.39
C MET A 26 -4.43 -9.13 6.04
N PHE A 27 -3.26 -9.38 6.58
CA PHE A 27 -2.59 -10.67 6.43
C PHE A 27 -2.02 -11.14 7.76
N GLN A 28 -2.09 -12.44 7.96
CA GLN A 28 -1.63 -13.12 9.16
C GLN A 28 -0.87 -14.37 8.73
N GLY A 29 0.31 -14.59 9.31
CA GLY A 29 1.12 -15.77 9.03
C GLY A 29 2.55 -15.65 9.50
N ARG A 30 3.35 -16.67 9.17
CA ARG A 30 4.78 -16.74 9.50
C ARG A 30 5.63 -16.50 8.26
N PHE A 31 6.77 -15.85 8.45
CA PHE A 31 7.77 -15.76 7.40
C PHE A 31 8.49 -17.12 7.25
N LYS A 32 8.73 -17.54 6.01
CA LYS A 32 9.47 -18.79 5.72
C LYS A 32 10.99 -18.66 5.89
N ARG A 33 11.48 -17.43 5.96
CA ARG A 33 12.88 -17.05 6.19
C ARG A 33 12.90 -15.69 6.90
N PRO A 34 13.97 -15.34 7.62
CA PRO A 34 14.13 -13.99 8.12
C PRO A 34 14.07 -12.97 6.98
N VAL A 35 13.35 -11.86 7.20
CA VAL A 35 13.24 -10.74 6.25
C VAL A 35 13.66 -9.47 6.97
N GLY A 36 14.54 -8.66 6.37
CA GLY A 36 14.94 -7.37 6.91
C GLY A 36 13.74 -6.43 7.03
N VAL A 37 13.58 -5.78 8.19
CA VAL A 37 12.49 -4.82 8.39
C VAL A 37 12.59 -3.63 7.45
N ASN A 38 13.81 -3.25 7.08
CA ASN A 38 14.06 -2.19 6.11
C ASN A 38 13.75 -2.61 4.67
N ASP A 39 13.75 -3.90 4.37
CA ASP A 39 13.62 -4.42 3.01
C ASP A 39 12.16 -4.79 2.66
N LEU A 40 11.32 -5.03 3.67
CA LEU A 40 9.92 -5.35 3.46
C LEU A 40 9.09 -4.10 3.20
N VAL A 41 8.63 -3.95 1.97
CA VAL A 41 7.85 -2.81 1.50
C VAL A 41 6.48 -3.22 1.00
N THR A 42 5.58 -2.25 0.92
CA THR A 42 4.25 -2.39 0.32
C THR A 42 3.95 -1.16 -0.52
N GLY A 43 3.05 -1.28 -1.50
CA GLY A 43 2.69 -0.17 -2.37
C GLY A 43 2.35 -0.64 -3.76
N MET A 44 2.87 0.08 -4.75
CA MET A 44 2.62 -0.11 -6.18
C MET A 44 3.93 -0.02 -6.96
N GLU A 45 4.11 -0.92 -7.91
CA GLU A 45 5.15 -0.95 -8.93
C GLU A 45 4.49 -1.23 -10.29
N TYR A 46 4.98 -0.56 -11.34
CA TYR A 46 4.42 -0.64 -12.68
C TYR A 46 5.50 -0.95 -13.71
N ASP A 47 5.16 -1.77 -14.71
CA ASP A 47 6.09 -2.24 -15.73
C ASP A 47 6.30 -1.20 -16.85
N ARG A 48 5.36 -0.26 -17.03
CA ARG A 48 5.43 0.79 -18.05
C ARG A 48 5.34 2.19 -17.44
N PRO A 49 6.04 3.18 -18.02
CA PRO A 49 5.87 4.59 -17.68
C PRO A 49 4.42 5.04 -17.67
N TYR A 50 4.11 6.02 -16.81
CA TYR A 50 2.81 6.67 -16.91
C TYR A 50 2.70 7.50 -18.19
N LYS A 51 1.53 7.44 -18.85
CA LYS A 51 1.21 8.28 -20.01
C LYS A 51 0.70 9.65 -19.58
N ASN A 52 0.70 10.61 -20.51
CA ASN A 52 0.05 11.91 -20.35
C ASN A 52 0.47 12.69 -19.10
N LEU A 53 1.70 12.52 -18.63
CA LEU A 53 2.27 13.22 -17.47
C LEU A 53 2.53 14.73 -17.72
N ARG A 54 1.88 15.36 -18.70
CA ARG A 54 2.06 16.79 -18.99
C ARG A 54 1.61 17.62 -17.79
N GLY A 55 2.58 17.89 -16.90
CA GLY A 55 2.45 18.56 -15.62
C GLY A 55 2.70 17.64 -14.42
N CYS A 56 3.94 17.60 -13.93
CA CYS A 56 4.34 16.92 -12.69
C CYS A 56 3.67 17.47 -11.41
N TRP A 57 2.92 18.58 -11.47
CA TRP A 57 2.18 19.18 -10.36
C TRP A 57 1.14 18.23 -9.72
N ILE A 58 0.67 17.21 -10.44
CA ILE A 58 -0.30 16.24 -9.89
C ILE A 58 0.41 15.24 -8.98
N MET A 59 1.64 14.85 -9.30
CA MET A 59 2.47 14.08 -8.37
C MET A 59 2.84 14.90 -7.15
N GLU A 60 3.11 16.20 -7.30
CA GLU A 60 3.23 17.07 -6.12
C GLU A 60 1.95 17.03 -5.27
N LYS A 61 0.75 16.99 -5.85
CA LYS A 61 -0.52 16.87 -5.11
C LYS A 61 -0.75 15.49 -4.48
N VAL A 62 -0.42 14.40 -5.17
CA VAL A 62 -0.49 13.03 -4.63
C VAL A 62 0.53 12.88 -3.50
N VAL A 63 1.77 13.30 -3.75
CA VAL A 63 2.82 13.39 -2.73
C VAL A 63 2.35 14.27 -1.60
N LEU A 64 1.79 15.48 -1.82
CA LEU A 64 1.24 16.38 -0.79
C LEU A 64 0.11 15.75 0.03
N ALA A 65 -0.77 14.96 -0.60
CA ALA A 65 -1.84 14.22 0.06
C ALA A 65 -1.28 13.11 0.96
N PHE A 66 -0.22 12.43 0.53
CA PHE A 66 0.57 11.51 1.35
C PHE A 66 1.55 12.26 2.31
N ALA A 67 1.85 13.53 2.05
CA ALA A 67 3.04 14.19 2.55
C ALA A 67 2.97 14.55 4.02
N LYS A 68 1.75 14.80 4.51
CA LYS A 68 1.57 15.21 5.90
C LYS A 68 1.79 14.07 6.91
N ARG A 69 1.98 12.81 6.48
CA ARG A 69 2.08 11.67 7.41
C ARG A 69 3.12 10.58 7.09
N VAL A 70 3.57 10.38 5.84
CA VAL A 70 4.31 9.15 5.48
C VAL A 70 5.54 9.36 4.57
N VAL A 71 5.92 10.61 4.23
CA VAL A 71 6.99 10.89 3.23
C VAL A 71 8.31 10.23 3.56
N SER A 72 8.75 10.26 4.83
CA SER A 72 10.08 9.78 5.19
C SER A 72 10.25 8.26 5.11
N ALA A 73 9.15 7.51 4.98
CA ALA A 73 9.17 6.08 4.75
C ALA A 73 8.68 5.68 3.34
N MET A 74 8.44 6.66 2.48
CA MET A 74 8.03 6.47 1.10
C MET A 74 9.25 6.53 0.18
N GLU A 75 9.32 5.60 -0.76
CA GLU A 75 10.28 5.59 -1.86
C GLU A 75 9.51 5.68 -3.17
N THR A 76 10.02 6.48 -4.11
CA THR A 76 9.41 6.67 -5.42
C THR A 76 10.44 6.49 -6.53
N GLY A 77 10.05 5.77 -7.58
CA GLY A 77 10.83 5.66 -8.80
C GLY A 77 10.62 6.87 -9.72
N ASP A 78 11.34 6.88 -10.84
CA ASP A 78 11.09 7.84 -11.91
C ASP A 78 9.83 7.44 -12.68
N MET A 79 8.78 8.25 -12.59
CA MET A 79 7.48 7.96 -13.18
C MET A 79 7.49 7.87 -14.71
N ALA A 80 8.50 8.45 -15.35
CA ALA A 80 8.67 8.45 -16.81
C ALA A 80 9.45 7.23 -17.33
N SER A 81 10.06 6.43 -16.44
CA SER A 81 10.88 5.27 -16.83
C SER A 81 10.57 4.01 -16.01
N GLU A 82 10.53 4.12 -14.68
CA GLU A 82 10.27 3.03 -13.74
C GLU A 82 9.34 3.51 -12.61
N PRO A 83 8.02 3.59 -12.85
CA PRO A 83 7.08 4.12 -11.87
C PRO A 83 6.87 3.13 -10.71
N PHE A 84 7.31 3.52 -9.52
CA PHE A 84 6.90 2.88 -8.28
C PHE A 84 6.63 3.89 -7.18
N ILE A 85 5.75 3.51 -6.25
CA ILE A 85 5.54 4.18 -4.97
C ILE A 85 5.46 3.07 -3.93
N THR A 86 6.50 2.96 -3.11
CA THR A 86 6.56 1.96 -2.05
C THR A 86 6.74 2.61 -0.70
N PHE A 87 6.31 1.90 0.35
CA PHE A 87 6.43 2.32 1.73
C PHE A 87 6.99 1.16 2.54
N HIS A 88 7.88 1.44 3.49
CA HIS A 88 8.25 0.42 4.47
C HIS A 88 7.02 -0.05 5.25
N LEU A 89 6.96 -1.35 5.53
CA LEU A 89 5.74 -1.96 6.08
C LEU A 89 5.33 -1.39 7.44
N LEU A 90 6.23 -1.35 8.42
CA LEU A 90 5.91 -0.90 9.78
C LEU A 90 5.38 0.55 9.84
N PRO A 91 5.99 1.56 9.20
CA PRO A 91 5.42 2.91 9.24
C PRO A 91 4.05 3.05 8.56
N LEU A 92 3.71 2.16 7.61
CA LEU A 92 2.41 2.18 6.92
C LEU A 92 1.33 1.34 7.62
N ALA A 93 1.70 0.19 8.21
CA ALA A 93 0.76 -0.71 8.86
C ALA A 93 0.08 0.00 10.03
N HIS A 94 -1.24 -0.10 10.10
CA HIS A 94 -2.04 0.57 11.12
C HIS A 94 -2.33 -0.33 12.32
N VAL A 95 -2.24 -1.64 12.15
CA VAL A 95 -2.12 -2.61 13.25
C VAL A 95 -0.99 -3.54 12.90
N VAL A 96 -0.13 -3.80 13.86
CA VAL A 96 0.81 -4.93 13.82
C VAL A 96 0.69 -5.71 15.12
N ASN A 97 0.55 -7.02 15.00
CA ASN A 97 0.49 -7.94 16.13
C ASN A 97 1.51 -9.06 15.94
N VAL A 98 2.18 -9.42 17.03
CA VAL A 98 3.14 -10.53 17.08
C VAL A 98 2.67 -11.52 18.12
N SER A 99 2.42 -12.75 17.70
CA SER A 99 1.99 -13.86 18.55
C SER A 99 2.88 -15.08 18.38
N LEU A 100 2.86 -15.97 19.36
CA LEU A 100 3.35 -17.33 19.18
C LEU A 100 2.38 -18.12 18.29
N PRO A 101 2.84 -19.14 17.55
CA PRO A 101 1.97 -19.98 16.74
C PRO A 101 0.90 -20.68 17.59
N GLY A 102 -0.37 -20.50 17.22
CA GLY A 102 -1.52 -21.03 17.95
C GLY A 102 -2.11 -20.06 18.99
N GLU A 103 -1.45 -18.93 19.22
CA GLU A 103 -1.90 -17.87 20.14
C GLU A 103 -2.30 -16.59 19.40
N GLU A 104 -2.30 -16.61 18.06
CA GLU A 104 -2.72 -15.45 17.29
C GLU A 104 -4.22 -15.16 17.44
N PRO A 105 -4.60 -13.89 17.64
CA PRO A 105 -6.00 -13.49 17.62
C PRO A 105 -6.57 -13.61 16.19
N PRO A 106 -7.90 -13.62 16.01
CA PRO A 106 -8.49 -13.48 14.69
C PRO A 106 -7.96 -12.25 13.95
N ILE A 107 -7.67 -12.41 12.66
CA ILE A 107 -6.97 -11.43 11.83
C ILE A 107 -7.60 -10.02 11.83
N ASP A 108 -8.92 -9.92 11.98
CA ASP A 108 -9.68 -8.67 12.00
C ASP A 108 -9.90 -8.10 13.41
N GLN A 109 -9.46 -8.82 14.44
CA GLN A 109 -9.56 -8.49 15.86
C GLN A 109 -8.20 -8.33 16.55
N ALA A 110 -7.11 -8.52 15.81
CA ALA A 110 -5.76 -8.41 16.35
C ALA A 110 -5.49 -7.03 16.98
N PRO A 111 -5.01 -6.95 18.23
CA PRO A 111 -4.60 -5.70 18.85
C PRO A 111 -3.20 -5.31 18.39
N GLU A 112 -2.88 -4.03 18.52
CA GLU A 112 -1.52 -3.53 18.32
C GLU A 112 -0.60 -4.03 19.45
N ASP A 113 0.31 -4.96 19.16
CA ASP A 113 1.32 -5.44 20.12
C ASP A 113 2.51 -6.10 19.41
N LEU A 114 3.70 -5.56 19.62
CA LEU A 114 4.96 -6.10 19.09
C LEU A 114 5.94 -6.46 20.20
N ARG A 115 5.53 -6.42 21.47
CA ARG A 115 6.43 -6.63 22.62
C ARG A 115 7.06 -8.02 22.62
N LEU A 116 6.36 -9.01 22.07
CA LEU A 116 6.91 -10.35 21.89
C LEU A 116 8.13 -10.37 20.94
N TRP A 117 8.13 -9.50 19.93
CA TRP A 117 9.27 -9.34 19.02
C TRP A 117 10.34 -8.40 19.57
N ASP A 118 9.93 -7.29 20.18
CA ASP A 118 10.83 -6.34 20.82
C ASP A 118 10.17 -5.76 22.08
N PRO A 119 10.59 -6.19 23.27
CA PRO A 119 10.04 -5.71 24.54
C PRO A 119 10.18 -4.19 24.75
N THR A 120 11.10 -3.52 24.04
CA THR A 120 11.26 -2.06 24.13
C THR A 120 10.14 -1.29 23.41
N LEU A 121 9.31 -1.98 22.61
CA LEU A 121 8.13 -1.41 21.97
C LEU A 121 6.93 -1.35 22.94
N SER A 122 7.19 -0.81 24.13
CA SER A 122 6.20 -0.59 25.18
C SER A 122 6.15 0.89 25.59
N THR A 123 5.07 1.28 26.26
CA THR A 123 5.01 2.54 27.00
C THR A 123 5.81 2.43 28.31
N ARG A 124 5.92 3.54 29.04
CA ARG A 124 6.54 3.56 30.38
C ARG A 124 5.78 2.70 31.41
N SER A 125 4.49 2.45 31.20
CA SER A 125 3.68 1.59 32.07
C SER A 125 3.74 0.11 31.67
N GLY A 126 4.54 -0.25 30.66
CA GLY A 126 4.65 -1.61 30.16
C GLY A 126 3.60 -2.01 29.12
N GLU A 127 2.61 -1.15 28.85
CA GLU A 127 1.59 -1.39 27.82
C GLU A 127 2.18 -1.40 26.40
N PRO A 128 1.55 -2.05 25.41
CA PRO A 128 2.00 -1.99 24.02
C PRO A 128 2.16 -0.56 23.51
N MET A 129 3.21 -0.31 22.71
CA MET A 129 3.36 0.97 22.03
C MET A 129 2.15 1.25 21.12
N PRO A 130 1.46 2.40 21.27
CA PRO A 130 0.32 2.73 20.42
C PRO A 130 0.70 2.79 18.93
N SER A 131 -0.22 2.40 18.05
CA SER A 131 0.00 2.31 16.60
C SER A 131 0.60 3.58 15.98
N GLU A 132 0.06 4.75 16.30
CA GLU A 132 0.60 6.03 15.79
C GLU A 132 2.04 6.29 16.26
N SER A 133 2.37 5.94 17.50
CA SER A 133 3.71 6.05 18.05
C SER A 133 4.66 5.06 17.37
N ARG A 134 4.23 3.81 17.17
CA ARG A 134 4.98 2.79 16.43
C ARG A 134 5.26 3.25 15.00
N ARG A 135 4.23 3.70 14.28
CA ARG A 135 4.36 4.17 12.90
C ARG A 135 5.38 5.29 12.81
N ARG A 136 5.32 6.27 13.72
CA ARG A 136 6.30 7.37 13.81
C ARG A 136 7.70 6.88 14.16
N HIS A 137 7.83 5.95 15.12
CA HIS A 137 9.11 5.36 15.49
C HIS A 137 9.77 4.70 14.28
N PHE A 138 9.04 3.88 13.54
CA PHE A 138 9.55 3.19 12.36
C PHE A 138 9.58 4.04 11.09
N MET A 139 9.33 5.35 11.15
CA MET A 139 9.65 6.27 10.04
C MET A 139 11.17 6.45 9.88
N ALA A 140 11.93 6.37 10.97
CA ALA A 140 13.38 6.53 10.93
C ALA A 140 14.08 5.22 10.53
N GLU A 141 14.94 5.26 9.52
CA GLU A 141 15.68 4.09 9.01
C GLU A 141 16.50 3.39 10.11
N ARG A 142 17.12 4.16 11.02
CA ARG A 142 17.88 3.60 12.16
C ARG A 142 17.06 2.65 13.03
N ASN A 143 15.74 2.84 13.09
CA ASN A 143 14.83 2.00 13.85
C ASN A 143 14.41 0.75 13.05
N ARG A 144 14.77 0.63 11.77
CA ARG A 144 14.49 -0.50 10.87
C ARG A 144 15.73 -1.34 10.53
N ARG A 145 16.88 -0.69 10.26
CA ARG A 145 18.06 -1.28 9.58
C ARG A 145 18.67 -2.50 10.26
N ALA A 146 18.56 -2.62 11.59
CA ALA A 146 19.15 -3.72 12.35
C ALA A 146 18.12 -4.76 12.82
N ARG A 147 16.91 -4.75 12.25
CA ARG A 147 15.80 -5.59 12.70
C ARG A 147 15.35 -6.54 11.61
N THR A 148 14.86 -7.71 12.02
CA THR A 148 14.32 -8.73 11.12
C THR A 148 12.96 -9.20 11.60
N PHE A 149 12.07 -9.47 10.64
CA PHE A 149 10.90 -10.27 10.88
C PHE A 149 11.34 -11.73 11.06
N SER A 150 11.18 -12.25 12.27
CA SER A 150 11.56 -13.61 12.63
C SER A 150 10.61 -14.65 12.05
N THR A 151 11.13 -15.85 11.84
CA THR A 151 10.36 -17.04 11.43
C THR A 151 9.53 -17.64 12.56
N GLU A 152 9.87 -17.37 13.82
CA GLU A 152 9.26 -18.02 15.00
C GLU A 152 7.88 -17.47 15.37
N HIS A 153 7.60 -16.22 14.99
CA HIS A 153 6.35 -15.55 15.34
C HIS A 153 5.32 -15.60 14.20
N VAL A 154 4.05 -15.61 14.59
CA VAL A 154 2.94 -15.28 13.70
C VAL A 154 2.78 -13.76 13.71
N TRP A 155 2.80 -13.18 12.52
CA TRP A 155 2.67 -11.75 12.31
C TRP A 155 1.31 -11.44 11.73
N THR A 156 0.59 -10.52 12.34
CA THR A 156 -0.62 -9.93 11.77
C THR A 156 -0.36 -8.49 11.39
N PHE A 157 -0.76 -8.09 10.20
CA PHE A 157 -0.67 -6.72 9.74
C PHE A 157 -2.01 -6.30 9.14
N CYS A 158 -2.49 -5.12 9.55
CA CYS A 158 -3.67 -4.51 8.95
C CYS A 158 -3.30 -3.15 8.38
N ILE A 159 -3.55 -2.96 7.09
CA ILE A 159 -3.26 -1.74 6.34
C ILE A 159 -4.57 -1.26 5.73
N TRP A 160 -5.02 -0.06 6.09
CA TRP A 160 -6.15 0.56 5.43
C TRP A 160 -5.75 1.89 4.81
N GLN A 161 -6.53 2.33 3.83
CA GLN A 161 -6.32 3.60 3.15
C GLN A 161 -7.67 4.23 2.77
N GLN A 162 -7.66 5.53 2.51
CA GLN A 162 -8.84 6.32 2.13
C GLN A 162 -8.69 7.11 0.81
N VAL A 163 -7.52 7.02 0.18
CA VAL A 163 -7.12 7.82 -0.98
C VAL A 163 -7.54 7.15 -2.29
N ILE A 164 -7.32 5.84 -2.44
CA ILE A 164 -7.56 5.13 -3.69
C ILE A 164 -8.98 4.57 -3.67
N ASP A 165 -9.77 4.94 -4.68
CA ASP A 165 -11.00 4.25 -5.04
C ASP A 165 -10.74 3.20 -6.13
N TYR A 166 -10.69 1.93 -5.75
CA TYR A 166 -10.53 0.84 -6.71
C TYR A 166 -11.79 0.56 -7.53
N ALA A 167 -13.00 0.88 -7.02
CA ALA A 167 -14.25 0.67 -7.75
C ALA A 167 -14.44 1.73 -8.84
N GLY A 168 -14.13 2.99 -8.49
CA GLY A 168 -14.26 4.14 -9.37
C GLY A 168 -13.02 4.45 -10.21
N TYR A 169 -11.85 3.90 -9.86
CA TYR A 169 -10.57 4.17 -10.52
C TYR A 169 -10.09 5.62 -10.42
N TYR A 170 -10.26 6.22 -9.24
CA TYR A 170 -9.80 7.58 -8.97
C TYR A 170 -9.03 7.70 -7.65
N LEU A 171 -8.20 8.75 -7.55
CA LEU A 171 -7.59 9.19 -6.30
C LEU A 171 -8.44 10.30 -5.69
N ASP A 172 -8.82 10.13 -4.44
CA ASP A 172 -9.46 11.12 -3.58
C ASP A 172 -8.37 11.98 -2.92
N LEU A 173 -8.09 13.14 -3.52
CA LEU A 173 -7.05 14.07 -3.07
C LEU A 173 -7.61 15.20 -2.19
N LEU A 174 -8.63 14.90 -1.37
CA LEU A 174 -9.35 15.79 -0.45
C LEU A 174 -10.17 16.91 -1.11
N VAL A 175 -9.63 17.60 -2.13
CA VAL A 175 -10.28 18.73 -2.81
C VAL A 175 -10.77 18.33 -4.20
N GLN A 176 -10.17 17.32 -4.81
CA GLN A 176 -10.48 16.87 -6.16
C GLN A 176 -10.37 15.35 -6.26
N ASN A 177 -11.30 14.75 -7.00
CA ASN A 177 -11.17 13.37 -7.46
C ASN A 177 -10.40 13.35 -8.77
N TYR A 178 -9.39 12.48 -8.85
CA TYR A 178 -8.50 12.40 -10.00
C TYR A 178 -8.63 11.05 -10.69
N ASP A 179 -9.08 11.05 -11.94
CA ASP A 179 -9.15 9.84 -12.76
C ASP A 179 -7.73 9.40 -13.16
N VAL A 180 -7.34 8.21 -12.70
CA VAL A 180 -6.01 7.65 -12.96
C VAL A 180 -5.92 6.94 -14.31
N ILE A 181 -7.05 6.56 -14.93
CA ILE A 181 -7.08 5.73 -16.15
C ILE A 181 -6.19 6.31 -17.24
N GLN A 182 -6.23 7.64 -17.41
CA GLN A 182 -5.50 8.34 -18.46
C GLN A 182 -3.96 8.27 -18.36
N HIS A 183 -3.44 7.83 -17.20
CA HIS A 183 -2.01 7.69 -16.92
C HIS A 183 -1.53 6.25 -16.88
N MET A 184 -2.43 5.31 -16.63
CA MET A 184 -2.06 3.93 -16.35
C MET A 184 -1.67 3.13 -17.59
N ASP A 185 -2.00 3.60 -18.81
CA ASP A 185 -1.75 2.87 -20.06
C ASP A 185 -2.24 1.41 -20.01
N GLY A 186 -3.46 1.21 -19.52
CA GLY A 186 -4.06 -0.11 -19.34
C GLY A 186 -3.45 -0.97 -18.23
N GLN A 187 -2.51 -0.46 -17.44
CA GLN A 187 -1.98 -1.16 -16.27
C GLN A 187 -2.99 -1.12 -15.12
N PRO A 188 -3.24 -2.24 -14.42
CA PRO A 188 -4.15 -2.26 -13.29
C PRO A 188 -3.54 -1.52 -12.09
N LEU A 189 -4.37 -0.91 -11.24
CA LEU A 189 -3.92 -0.51 -9.91
C LEU A 189 -3.40 -1.73 -9.14
N GLN A 190 -2.44 -1.51 -8.23
CA GLN A 190 -1.76 -2.57 -7.51
C GLN A 190 -1.86 -2.41 -5.98
N ALA A 191 -1.82 -3.52 -5.26
CA ALA A 191 -1.40 -3.55 -3.87
C ALA A 191 -0.49 -4.75 -3.65
N MET A 192 0.78 -4.50 -3.35
CA MET A 192 1.77 -5.56 -3.17
C MET A 192 2.43 -5.53 -1.81
N MET A 193 3.12 -6.62 -1.50
CA MET A 193 4.16 -6.65 -0.49
C MET A 193 5.37 -7.41 -1.02
N LYS A 194 6.54 -6.81 -0.89
CA LYS A 194 7.77 -7.27 -1.53
C LYS A 194 8.94 -7.16 -0.57
N ASP A 195 9.78 -8.18 -0.55
CA ASP A 195 11.11 -8.09 0.02
C ASP A 195 12.07 -7.58 -1.05
N LYS A 196 12.49 -6.32 -0.93
CA LYS A 196 13.37 -5.66 -1.89
C LYS A 196 14.72 -6.37 -2.05
N ALA A 197 15.27 -6.92 -0.97
CA ALA A 197 16.59 -7.55 -1.00
C ALA A 197 16.64 -8.79 -1.89
N SER A 198 15.54 -9.54 -1.97
CA SER A 198 15.45 -10.74 -2.82
C SER A 198 14.60 -10.57 -4.09
N GLY A 199 13.90 -9.45 -4.23
CA GLY A 199 12.92 -9.20 -5.28
C GLY A 199 11.64 -10.04 -5.17
N LYS A 200 11.47 -10.84 -4.11
CA LYS A 200 10.32 -11.76 -3.99
C LYS A 200 9.10 -11.06 -3.39
N TYR A 201 7.96 -11.27 -4.03
CA TYR A 201 6.66 -10.89 -3.50
C TYR A 201 6.20 -11.86 -2.41
N LEU A 202 5.64 -11.30 -1.34
CA LEU A 202 4.80 -12.03 -0.40
C LEU A 202 3.39 -12.18 -0.99
N PHE A 203 2.88 -11.11 -1.58
CA PHE A 203 1.69 -11.11 -2.42
C PHE A 203 1.75 -9.95 -3.41
N ASN A 204 0.96 -10.05 -4.48
CA ASN A 204 0.75 -8.98 -5.45
C ASN A 204 -0.69 -9.02 -5.95
N PHE A 205 -1.50 -8.02 -5.57
CA PHE A 205 -2.88 -7.87 -6.05
C PHE A 205 -2.95 -6.86 -7.18
N LEU A 206 -3.63 -7.26 -8.25
CA LEU A 206 -3.93 -6.41 -9.39
C LEU A 206 -5.43 -6.15 -9.44
N TYR A 207 -5.82 -4.89 -9.37
CA TYR A 207 -7.22 -4.48 -9.39
C TYR A 207 -7.60 -4.10 -10.81
N TRP A 208 -8.22 -4.99 -11.56
CA TRP A 208 -8.68 -4.67 -12.93
C TRP A 208 -10.04 -3.98 -12.90
N ASN A 209 -10.26 -3.04 -13.83
CA ASN A 209 -11.53 -2.34 -13.98
C ASN A 209 -11.90 -2.20 -15.45
N LYS A 210 -13.18 -2.41 -15.76
CA LYS A 210 -13.69 -2.33 -17.13
C LYS A 210 -13.46 -0.95 -17.75
N LYS A 211 -13.61 0.13 -16.96
CA LYS A 211 -13.35 1.51 -17.43
C LYS A 211 -11.90 1.73 -17.84
N LEU A 212 -10.95 1.13 -17.14
CA LEU A 212 -9.52 1.18 -17.50
C LEU A 212 -9.30 0.56 -18.88
N LEU A 213 -9.84 -0.64 -19.09
CA LEU A 213 -9.67 -1.39 -20.34
C LEU A 213 -10.31 -0.64 -21.52
N GLU A 214 -11.56 -0.20 -21.36
CA GLU A 214 -12.30 0.56 -22.39
C GLU A 214 -11.65 1.92 -22.68
N GLY A 215 -11.23 2.63 -21.63
CA GLY A 215 -10.54 3.91 -21.75
C GLY A 215 -9.22 3.79 -22.50
N THR A 216 -8.46 2.74 -22.20
CA THR A 216 -7.18 2.47 -22.86
C THR A 216 -7.37 2.09 -24.33
N ALA A 217 -8.36 1.25 -24.64
CA ALA A 217 -8.68 0.90 -26.03
C ALA A 217 -9.06 2.15 -26.85
N ARG A 218 -9.88 3.05 -26.27
CA ARG A 218 -10.24 4.31 -26.91
C ARG A 218 -9.04 5.21 -27.15
N GLN A 219 -8.14 5.33 -26.18
CA GLN A 219 -6.92 6.15 -26.31
C GLN A 219 -6.01 5.63 -27.43
N ARG A 220 -5.79 4.32 -27.49
CA ARG A 220 -4.96 3.71 -28.56
C ARG A 220 -5.54 3.95 -29.95
N ALA A 221 -6.86 3.80 -30.11
CA ALA A 221 -7.53 4.08 -31.38
C ALA A 221 -7.35 5.55 -31.83
N LEU A 222 -7.41 6.50 -30.89
CA LEU A 222 -7.17 7.92 -31.18
C LEU A 222 -5.71 8.19 -31.53
N GLU A 223 -4.76 7.58 -30.84
CA GLU A 223 -3.32 7.67 -31.13
C GLU A 223 -2.99 7.12 -32.54
N GLU A 224 -3.60 5.99 -32.91
CA GLU A 224 -3.46 5.37 -34.24
C GLU A 224 -4.05 6.26 -35.34
N GLU A 225 -5.24 6.83 -35.13
CA GLU A 225 -5.87 7.75 -36.07
C GLU A 225 -5.04 9.04 -36.25
N GLU A 226 -4.51 9.61 -35.17
CA GLU A 226 -3.65 10.79 -35.24
C GLU A 226 -2.34 10.50 -35.96
N ALA A 227 -1.74 9.33 -35.73
CA ALA A 227 -0.54 8.90 -36.44
C ALA A 227 -0.80 8.72 -37.95
N ALA A 228 -1.93 8.12 -38.32
CA ALA A 228 -2.33 7.95 -39.71
C ALA A 228 -2.58 9.27 -40.44
N ARG A 229 -3.06 10.32 -39.73
CA ARG A 229 -3.24 11.67 -40.29
C ARG A 229 -1.94 12.45 -40.51
N LYS A 230 -0.83 12.01 -39.90
CA LYS A 230 0.49 12.65 -40.01
C LYS A 230 1.40 11.99 -41.06
N LEU A 231 0.95 10.89 -41.66
CA LEU A 231 1.58 10.19 -42.80
C LEU A 231 0.98 10.69 -44.11
#